data_AF-A0A090SAJ2-F1
#
_entry.id   AF-A0A090SAJ2-F1
#
_cell.length_a   1.000
_cell.length_b   1.000
_cell.length_c   1.000
_cell.angle_alpha   90.00
_cell.angle_beta   90.00
_cell.angle_gamma   90.00
#
_symmetry.space_group_name_H-M   'P 1'
#
loop_
_entity.id
_entity.type
_entity.pdbx_description
1 polymer ?
#
loop_
_entity_poly.entity_id
_entity_poly.type
_entity_poly.pdbx_seq_one_letter_code
_entity_poly.pdbx_strand_id
1 'polypeptide(L)'
;MDIYKKLKTEVLHANFMWITFRDVFAVDEPTTELLANSGINFFSTTQNLFLKDILSSLFKLTDTSPKKESQDLEQLVFLARQSGHHELGERLDQRYQHIASVCSETLMSFAEGRIAHIDMKHAINQEHSDLLESVYLPIETLLGLINDYMNAYESALHIPHTSYDAIFCNPKYCGDMLIRSLKIARAAEHTLEEDRLDAMGVSEHEAMAIKL
;
A
#
# COMPACT_ATOMS: atom_id res chain seq x y z
N MET A 1 -5.82 -24.24 -13.27
CA MET A 1 -6.36 -23.21 -12.35
C MET A 1 -6.72 -22.02 -13.22
N ASP A 2 -7.99 -21.63 -13.20
CA ASP A 2 -8.59 -20.57 -14.03
C ASP A 2 -7.81 -19.25 -13.92
N ILE A 3 -7.43 -18.65 -15.07
CA ILE A 3 -6.61 -17.42 -15.15
C ILE A 3 -7.25 -16.29 -14.35
N TYR A 4 -8.56 -16.14 -14.44
CA TYR A 4 -9.32 -15.16 -13.67
C TYR A 4 -9.12 -15.31 -12.16
N LYS A 5 -9.09 -16.55 -11.63
CA LYS A 5 -8.90 -16.78 -10.18
C LYS A 5 -7.50 -16.38 -9.71
N LYS A 6 -6.49 -16.55 -10.56
CA LYS A 6 -5.13 -16.10 -10.26
C LYS A 6 -5.08 -14.57 -10.22
N LEU A 7 -5.57 -13.91 -11.27
CA LEU A 7 -5.63 -12.45 -11.34
C LEU A 7 -6.40 -11.85 -10.16
N LYS A 8 -7.56 -12.42 -9.83
CA LYS A 8 -8.33 -12.01 -8.65
C LYS A 8 -7.52 -12.10 -7.36
N THR A 9 -6.73 -13.15 -7.19
CA THR A 9 -5.87 -13.31 -5.99
C THR A 9 -4.79 -12.24 -5.95
N GLU A 10 -4.14 -11.96 -7.07
CA GLU A 10 -3.10 -10.93 -7.17
C GLU A 10 -3.68 -9.52 -6.94
N VAL A 11 -4.84 -9.20 -7.51
CA VAL A 11 -5.52 -7.92 -7.30
C VAL A 11 -5.94 -7.75 -5.84
N LEU A 12 -6.49 -8.79 -5.21
CA LEU A 12 -6.82 -8.76 -3.78
C LEU A 12 -5.56 -8.58 -2.91
N HIS A 13 -4.46 -9.23 -3.27
CA HIS A 13 -3.20 -9.07 -2.56
C HIS A 13 -2.64 -7.64 -2.67
N ALA A 14 -2.66 -7.05 -3.87
CA ALA A 14 -2.21 -5.68 -4.08
C ALA A 14 -3.05 -4.66 -3.28
N ASN A 15 -4.38 -4.80 -3.30
CA ASN A 15 -5.27 -3.96 -2.49
C ASN A 15 -5.02 -4.16 -0.99
N PHE A 16 -4.81 -5.41 -0.53
CA PHE A 16 -4.50 -5.69 0.89
C PHE A 16 -3.19 -5.03 1.33
N MET A 17 -2.14 -5.14 0.50
CA MET A 17 -0.85 -4.52 0.76
C MET A 17 -0.97 -2.99 0.81
N TRP A 18 -1.77 -2.41 -0.08
CA TRP A 18 -2.04 -0.97 -0.10
C TRP A 18 -2.77 -0.47 1.15
N ILE A 19 -3.82 -1.17 1.58
CA ILE A 19 -4.55 -0.84 2.82
C ILE A 19 -3.61 -0.94 4.02
N THR A 20 -2.85 -2.03 4.13
CA THR A 20 -1.88 -2.21 5.22
C THR A 20 -0.82 -1.11 5.22
N PHE A 21 -0.32 -0.74 4.04
CA PHE A 21 0.62 0.37 3.90
C PHE A 21 0.01 1.68 4.40
N ARG A 22 -1.24 1.98 4.03
CA ARG A 22 -1.92 3.19 4.45
C ARG A 22 -2.15 3.24 5.96
N ASP A 23 -2.60 2.14 6.54
CA ASP A 23 -2.86 2.02 7.98
C ASP A 23 -1.61 2.25 8.84
N VAL A 24 -0.42 1.97 8.30
CA VAL A 24 0.84 2.11 9.04
C VAL A 24 1.57 3.40 8.69
N PHE A 25 1.64 3.78 7.41
CA PHE A 25 2.57 4.79 6.91
C PHE A 25 1.90 6.01 6.27
N ALA A 26 0.61 5.96 5.93
CA ALA A 26 -0.14 7.10 5.38
C ALA A 26 -1.07 7.70 6.44
N VAL A 27 -0.50 7.94 7.61
CA VAL A 27 -1.19 8.32 8.85
C VAL A 27 -0.77 9.72 9.31
N ASP A 28 -1.37 10.18 10.39
CA ASP A 28 -1.10 11.48 10.99
C ASP A 28 0.31 11.58 11.59
N GLU A 29 0.82 12.81 11.70
CA GLU A 29 2.14 13.14 12.24
C GLU A 29 2.45 12.47 13.61
N PRO A 30 1.52 12.40 14.59
CA PRO A 30 1.75 11.67 15.85
C PRO A 30 2.11 10.19 15.65
N THR A 31 1.50 9.54 14.66
CA THR A 31 1.79 8.14 14.37
C THR A 31 3.13 8.00 13.65
N THR A 32 3.45 8.91 12.73
CA THR A 32 4.78 8.98 12.10
C THR A 32 5.89 9.16 13.15
N GLU A 33 5.68 10.06 14.12
CA GLU A 33 6.63 10.30 15.22
C GLU A 33 6.80 9.06 16.11
N LEU A 34 5.68 8.38 16.45
CA LEU A 34 5.71 7.13 17.21
C LEU A 34 6.58 6.08 16.51
N LEU A 35 6.41 5.90 15.20
CA LEU A 35 7.21 4.95 14.42
C LEU A 35 8.69 5.36 14.40
N ALA A 36 8.98 6.65 14.23
CA ALA A 36 10.34 7.17 14.21
C ALA A 36 11.08 6.88 15.53
N ASN A 37 10.41 7.16 16.65
CA ASN A 37 10.94 6.93 18.00
C ASN A 37 11.05 5.44 18.35
N SER A 38 10.20 4.60 17.76
CA SER A 38 10.21 3.14 18.00
C SER A 38 11.26 2.40 17.16
N GLY A 39 11.74 3.00 16.06
CA GLY A 39 12.73 2.37 15.20
C GLY A 39 12.77 2.91 13.77
N ILE A 40 13.15 4.18 13.61
CA ILE A 40 13.17 4.89 12.31
C ILE A 40 13.80 4.10 11.16
N ASN A 41 14.94 3.44 11.37
CA ASN A 41 15.62 2.69 10.31
C ASN A 41 14.82 1.46 9.86
N PHE A 42 14.18 0.76 10.81
CA PHE A 42 13.33 -0.39 10.51
C PHE A 42 12.10 0.05 9.73
N PHE A 43 11.34 1.02 10.25
CA PHE A 43 10.11 1.48 9.62
C PHE A 43 10.34 2.15 8.27
N SER A 44 11.41 2.94 8.11
CA SER A 44 11.80 3.51 6.81
C SER A 44 12.16 2.42 5.79
N THR A 45 12.88 1.37 6.21
CA THR A 45 13.19 0.24 5.32
C THR A 45 11.93 -0.52 4.95
N THR A 46 11.05 -0.82 5.91
CA THR A 46 9.80 -1.54 5.68
C THR A 46 8.86 -0.75 4.77
N GLN A 47 8.70 0.56 4.97
CA GLN A 47 7.90 1.43 4.11
C GLN A 47 8.33 1.33 2.64
N ASN A 48 9.64 1.39 2.39
CA ASN A 48 10.21 1.26 1.06
C ASN A 48 10.00 -0.15 0.45
N LEU A 49 10.07 -1.20 1.26
CA LEU A 49 9.79 -2.57 0.80
C LEU A 49 8.33 -2.73 0.41
N PHE A 50 7.38 -2.23 1.23
CA PHE A 50 5.95 -2.26 0.90
C PHE A 50 5.66 -1.58 -0.43
N LEU A 51 6.18 -0.37 -0.64
CA LEU A 51 5.95 0.36 -1.90
C LEU A 51 6.51 -0.38 -3.10
N LYS A 52 7.72 -0.94 -2.99
CA LYS A 52 8.32 -1.76 -4.06
C LYS A 52 7.49 -2.99 -4.37
N ASP A 53 6.98 -3.68 -3.36
CA ASP A 53 6.16 -4.88 -3.54
C ASP A 53 4.80 -4.56 -4.16
N ILE A 54 4.15 -3.47 -3.73
CA ILE A 54 2.89 -2.99 -4.30
C ILE A 54 3.09 -2.63 -5.77
N LEU A 55 4.10 -1.80 -6.08
CA LEU A 55 4.41 -1.41 -7.45
C LEU A 55 4.77 -2.63 -8.30
N SER A 56 5.59 -3.55 -7.79
CA SER A 56 5.92 -4.79 -8.50
C SER A 56 4.68 -5.63 -8.81
N SER A 57 3.72 -5.71 -7.88
CA SER A 57 2.47 -6.43 -8.08
C SER A 57 1.61 -5.77 -9.15
N LEU A 58 1.49 -4.44 -9.13
CA LEU A 58 0.78 -3.67 -10.15
C LEU A 58 1.43 -3.86 -11.53
N PHE A 59 2.76 -3.87 -11.61
CA PHE A 59 3.46 -4.09 -12.89
C PHE A 59 3.25 -5.48 -13.45
N LYS A 60 3.22 -6.51 -12.61
CA LYS A 60 2.93 -7.89 -13.07
C LYS A 60 1.55 -8.00 -13.70
N LEU A 61 0.57 -7.23 -13.20
CA LEU A 61 -0.79 -7.21 -13.74
C LEU A 61 -0.90 -6.50 -15.10
N THR A 62 0.07 -5.64 -15.43
CA THR A 62 0.05 -4.80 -16.64
C THR A 62 1.17 -5.11 -17.63
N ASP A 63 2.14 -5.96 -17.30
CA ASP A 63 3.29 -6.27 -18.14
C ASP A 63 2.88 -7.06 -19.40
N THR A 64 3.04 -6.44 -20.57
CA THR A 64 2.80 -7.04 -21.89
C THR A 64 3.98 -7.89 -22.39
N SER A 65 5.00 -8.15 -21.54
CA SER A 65 6.15 -8.92 -22.00
C SER A 65 5.70 -10.28 -22.56
N PRO A 66 6.16 -10.67 -23.76
CA PRO A 66 5.60 -11.80 -24.53
C PRO A 66 5.96 -13.20 -23.97
N LYS A 67 6.10 -13.32 -22.65
CA LYS A 67 6.35 -14.60 -21.99
C LYS A 67 5.07 -15.43 -21.99
N LYS A 68 5.21 -16.70 -22.37
CA LYS A 68 4.15 -17.73 -22.50
C LYS A 68 3.26 -17.97 -21.26
N GLU A 69 3.54 -17.32 -20.14
CA GLU A 69 2.84 -17.46 -18.87
C GLU A 69 2.60 -16.10 -18.19
N SER A 70 2.39 -15.03 -18.95
CA SER A 70 2.02 -13.74 -18.35
C SER A 70 0.79 -13.94 -17.45
N GLN A 71 0.71 -13.22 -16.33
CA GLN A 71 -0.49 -13.20 -15.48
C GLN A 71 -1.02 -11.77 -15.52
N ASP A 72 -1.21 -11.30 -16.75
CA ASP A 72 -1.63 -9.95 -17.05
C ASP A 72 -3.15 -9.89 -17.19
N LEU A 73 -3.67 -8.67 -17.08
CA LEU A 73 -5.08 -8.39 -17.31
C LEU A 73 -5.48 -8.59 -18.79
N GLU A 74 -4.55 -8.47 -19.74
CA GLU A 74 -4.80 -8.65 -21.17
C GLU A 74 -5.34 -10.06 -21.49
N GLN A 75 -4.95 -11.07 -20.73
CA GLN A 75 -5.51 -12.43 -20.88
C GLN A 75 -7.03 -12.48 -20.71
N LEU A 76 -7.63 -11.62 -19.89
CA LEU A 76 -9.08 -11.56 -19.76
C LEU A 76 -9.75 -11.01 -21.02
N VAL A 77 -9.07 -10.15 -21.78
CA VAL A 77 -9.49 -9.70 -23.11
C VAL A 77 -9.51 -10.87 -24.08
N PHE A 78 -8.41 -11.65 -24.13
CA PHE A 78 -8.31 -12.82 -24.98
C PHE A 78 -9.39 -13.85 -24.66
N LEU A 79 -9.60 -14.16 -23.38
CA LEU A 79 -10.62 -15.12 -22.93
C LEU A 79 -12.04 -14.65 -23.27
N ALA A 80 -12.35 -13.36 -23.12
CA ALA A 80 -13.64 -12.80 -23.50
C ALA A 80 -13.89 -12.95 -25.01
N ARG A 81 -12.89 -12.59 -25.84
CA ARG A 81 -12.96 -12.73 -27.30
C ARG A 81 -13.07 -14.20 -27.73
N GLN A 82 -12.31 -15.10 -27.13
CA GLN A 82 -12.35 -16.54 -27.42
C GLN A 82 -13.70 -17.18 -27.07
N SER A 83 -14.36 -16.68 -26.02
CA SER A 83 -15.67 -17.16 -25.56
C SER A 83 -16.85 -16.56 -26.36
N GLY A 84 -16.57 -15.78 -27.42
CA GLY A 84 -17.60 -15.15 -28.25
C GLY A 84 -18.16 -13.83 -27.72
N HIS A 85 -17.63 -13.34 -26.59
CA HIS A 85 -18.02 -12.05 -26.00
C HIS A 85 -17.16 -10.90 -26.56
N HIS A 86 -17.25 -10.67 -27.88
CA HIS A 86 -16.41 -9.67 -28.56
C HIS A 86 -16.58 -8.25 -28.02
N GLU A 87 -17.81 -7.81 -27.74
CA GLU A 87 -18.08 -6.48 -27.18
C GLU A 87 -17.43 -6.30 -25.79
N LEU A 88 -17.47 -7.34 -24.95
CA LEU A 88 -16.77 -7.35 -23.67
C LEU A 88 -15.26 -7.26 -23.87
N GLY A 89 -14.73 -8.04 -24.81
CA GLY A 89 -13.32 -7.99 -25.19
C GLY A 89 -12.86 -6.58 -25.55
N GLU A 90 -13.57 -5.90 -26.44
CA GLU A 90 -13.24 -4.52 -26.85
C GLU A 90 -13.29 -3.53 -25.66
N ARG A 91 -14.32 -3.63 -24.81
CA ARG A 91 -14.44 -2.78 -23.62
C ARG A 91 -13.31 -3.01 -22.63
N LEU A 92 -12.91 -4.26 -22.43
CA LEU A 92 -11.80 -4.61 -21.55
C LEU A 92 -10.47 -4.16 -22.15
N ASP A 93 -10.26 -4.32 -23.45
CA ASP A 93 -9.04 -3.86 -24.14
C ASP A 93 -8.83 -2.36 -23.95
N GLN A 94 -9.87 -1.54 -24.17
CA GLN A 94 -9.81 -0.09 -23.93
C GLN A 94 -9.42 0.25 -22.48
N ARG A 95 -10.01 -0.44 -21.50
CA ARG A 95 -9.67 -0.25 -20.08
C ARG A 95 -8.25 -0.70 -19.77
N TYR A 96 -7.81 -1.80 -20.37
CA TYR A 96 -6.46 -2.33 -20.21
C TYR A 96 -5.41 -1.35 -20.75
N GLN A 97 -5.62 -0.80 -21.96
CA GLN A 97 -4.71 0.22 -22.52
C GLN A 97 -4.62 1.46 -21.63
N HIS A 98 -5.75 1.89 -21.06
CA HIS A 98 -5.76 3.00 -20.10
C HIS A 98 -4.97 2.67 -18.82
N ILE A 99 -5.19 1.49 -18.24
CA ILE A 99 -4.43 1.00 -17.07
C ILE A 99 -2.93 0.96 -17.39
N ALA A 100 -2.54 0.39 -18.53
CA ALA A 100 -1.14 0.28 -18.94
C ALA A 100 -0.47 1.66 -19.12
N SER A 101 -1.19 2.64 -19.66
CA SER A 101 -0.71 4.03 -19.79
C SER A 101 -0.43 4.65 -18.43
N VAL A 102 -1.42 4.62 -17.52
CA VAL A 102 -1.28 5.18 -16.15
C VAL A 102 -0.17 4.47 -15.37
N CYS A 103 -0.06 3.16 -15.54
CA CYS A 103 0.98 2.37 -14.92
C CYS A 103 2.39 2.75 -15.41
N SER A 104 2.56 2.98 -16.71
CA SER A 104 3.82 3.44 -17.31
C SER A 104 4.23 4.83 -16.80
N GLU A 105 3.27 5.76 -16.69
CA GLU A 105 3.52 7.10 -16.14
C GLU A 105 3.94 7.05 -14.66
N THR A 106 3.28 6.18 -13.89
CA THR A 106 3.64 5.94 -12.48
C THR A 106 5.05 5.36 -12.35
N LEU A 107 5.42 4.44 -13.23
CA LEU A 107 6.77 3.86 -13.32
C LEU A 107 7.86 4.89 -13.59
N MET A 108 7.65 5.73 -14.60
CA MET A 108 8.60 6.79 -14.96
C MET A 108 8.81 7.73 -13.78
N SER A 109 7.74 8.09 -13.08
CA SER A 109 7.80 8.93 -11.88
C SER A 109 8.59 8.26 -10.75
N PHE A 110 8.48 6.94 -10.60
CA PHE A 110 9.27 6.17 -9.64
C PHE A 110 10.75 6.06 -10.01
N ALA A 111 11.04 5.72 -11.26
CA ALA A 111 12.39 5.52 -11.77
C ALA A 111 13.22 6.82 -11.80
N GLU A 112 12.59 7.96 -12.08
CA GLU A 112 13.22 9.28 -12.04
C GLU A 112 13.47 9.80 -10.63
N GLY A 113 13.16 9.00 -9.60
CA GLY A 113 13.39 9.36 -8.21
C GLY A 113 12.38 10.36 -7.64
N ARG A 114 11.36 10.77 -8.42
CA ARG A 114 10.28 11.64 -7.94
C ARG A 114 9.45 11.00 -6.82
N ILE A 115 9.47 9.67 -6.74
CA ILE A 115 8.79 8.86 -5.72
C ILE A 115 9.78 8.13 -4.79
N ALA A 116 11.08 8.14 -5.09
CA ALA A 116 12.07 7.24 -4.47
C ALA A 116 12.65 7.71 -3.12
N HIS A 117 12.37 8.95 -2.70
CA HIS A 117 12.83 9.49 -1.42
C HIS A 117 11.64 9.79 -0.50
N ILE A 118 10.83 8.78 -0.20
CA ILE A 118 10.06 8.78 1.04
C ILE A 118 11.04 8.42 2.16
N ASP A 119 11.95 9.35 2.45
CA ASP A 119 12.77 9.25 3.62
C ASP A 119 11.86 9.58 4.80
N MET A 120 11.66 8.64 5.72
CA MET A 120 10.83 8.86 6.91
C MET A 120 11.30 10.10 7.69
N LYS A 121 12.59 10.46 7.55
CA LYS A 121 13.21 11.68 8.07
C LYS A 121 12.79 12.97 7.35
N HIS A 122 12.38 12.90 6.09
CA HIS A 122 11.77 13.99 5.32
C HIS A 122 10.25 14.07 5.57
N ALA A 123 9.57 12.93 5.75
CA ALA A 123 8.14 12.90 6.13
C ALA A 123 7.85 13.56 7.49
N ILE A 124 8.84 13.55 8.41
CA ILE A 124 8.75 14.26 9.70
C ILE A 124 8.95 15.79 9.56
N ASN A 125 9.57 16.26 8.47
CA ASN A 125 10.02 17.67 8.34
C ASN A 125 9.40 18.45 7.16
N GLN A 126 8.79 17.78 6.19
CA GLN A 126 8.06 18.40 5.08
C GLN A 126 6.57 18.17 5.24
N GLU A 127 5.78 19.14 4.76
CA GLU A 127 4.31 19.08 4.73
C GLU A 127 3.88 17.73 4.15
N HIS A 128 3.36 16.85 5.03
CA HIS A 128 2.85 15.50 4.73
C HIS A 128 1.98 15.46 3.44
N SER A 129 1.37 16.59 3.08
CA SER A 129 0.57 16.85 1.89
C SER A 129 1.26 16.55 0.56
N ASP A 130 2.55 16.89 0.40
CA ASP A 130 3.23 16.80 -0.91
C ASP A 130 3.59 15.34 -1.29
N LEU A 131 3.87 14.51 -0.28
CA LEU A 131 4.14 13.07 -0.44
C LEU A 131 2.84 12.29 -0.71
N LEU A 132 1.74 12.71 -0.07
CA LEU A 132 0.40 12.18 -0.28
C LEU A 132 -0.03 12.34 -1.76
N GLU A 133 0.19 13.50 -2.36
CA GLU A 133 -0.27 13.75 -3.74
C GLU A 133 0.63 13.09 -4.80
N SER A 134 1.95 13.11 -4.62
CA SER A 134 2.90 12.65 -5.64
C SER A 134 3.03 11.13 -5.75
N VAL A 135 2.76 10.39 -4.66
CA VAL A 135 2.98 8.93 -4.61
C VAL A 135 1.69 8.15 -4.38
N TYR A 136 0.83 8.61 -3.47
CA TYR A 136 -0.32 7.80 -3.07
C TYR A 136 -1.45 7.88 -4.09
N LEU A 137 -1.70 9.07 -4.64
CA LEU A 137 -2.75 9.27 -5.63
C LEU A 137 -2.56 8.43 -6.90
N PRO A 138 -1.36 8.30 -7.50
CA PRO A 138 -1.14 7.39 -8.64
C PRO A 138 -1.42 5.92 -8.31
N ILE A 139 -0.98 5.43 -7.15
CA ILE A 139 -1.19 4.02 -6.74
C ILE A 139 -2.67 3.75 -6.49
N GLU A 140 -3.36 4.65 -5.78
CA GLU A 140 -4.80 4.54 -5.51
C GLU A 140 -5.63 4.61 -6.79
N THR A 141 -5.26 5.51 -7.71
CA THR A 141 -5.90 5.61 -9.03
C THR A 141 -5.72 4.31 -9.81
N LEU A 142 -4.50 3.77 -9.86
CA LEU A 142 -4.21 2.55 -10.60
C LEU A 142 -4.96 1.34 -10.03
N LEU A 143 -4.99 1.19 -8.70
CA LEU A 143 -5.77 0.15 -8.03
C LEU A 143 -7.28 0.30 -8.33
N GLY A 144 -7.81 1.53 -8.29
CA GLY A 144 -9.19 1.81 -8.66
C GLY A 144 -9.53 1.36 -10.08
N LEU A 145 -8.68 1.70 -11.06
CA LEU A 145 -8.85 1.28 -12.45
C LEU A 145 -8.81 -0.25 -12.62
N ILE A 146 -7.91 -0.93 -11.91
CA ILE A 146 -7.80 -2.39 -11.93
C ILE A 146 -9.02 -3.05 -11.28
N ASN A 147 -9.50 -2.52 -10.16
CA ASN A 147 -10.71 -3.00 -9.49
C ASN A 147 -11.93 -2.87 -10.41
N ASP A 148 -12.09 -1.72 -11.07
CA ASP A 148 -13.14 -1.49 -12.06
C ASP A 148 -13.05 -2.42 -13.26
N TYR A 149 -11.83 -2.74 -13.69
CA TYR A 149 -11.58 -3.72 -14.76
C TYR A 149 -12.08 -5.11 -14.36
N MET A 150 -11.68 -5.58 -13.17
CA MET A 150 -12.10 -6.89 -12.65
C MET A 150 -13.61 -6.97 -12.44
N ASN A 151 -14.22 -5.92 -11.89
CA ASN A 151 -15.67 -5.83 -11.71
C ASN A 151 -16.43 -5.84 -13.04
N ALA A 152 -15.90 -5.19 -14.09
CA ALA A 152 -16.52 -5.23 -15.42
C ALA A 152 -16.50 -6.63 -16.03
N TYR A 153 -15.40 -7.38 -15.85
CA TYR A 153 -15.30 -8.77 -16.27
C TYR A 153 -16.28 -9.67 -15.50
N GLU A 154 -16.33 -9.54 -14.17
CA GLU A 154 -17.23 -10.32 -13.30
C GLU A 154 -18.70 -10.07 -13.63
N SER A 155 -19.08 -8.80 -13.79
CA SER A 155 -20.42 -8.37 -14.18
C SER A 155 -20.90 -9.04 -15.46
N ALA A 156 -20.07 -8.99 -16.50
CA ALA A 156 -20.46 -9.49 -17.82
C ALA A 156 -20.63 -11.01 -17.86
N LEU A 157 -19.86 -11.72 -17.04
CA LEU A 157 -19.92 -13.18 -16.94
C LEU A 157 -20.86 -13.69 -15.83
N HIS A 158 -21.62 -12.80 -15.19
CA HIS A 158 -22.54 -13.15 -14.10
C HIS A 158 -21.82 -13.86 -12.94
N ILE A 159 -20.54 -13.53 -12.74
CA ILE A 159 -19.75 -14.00 -11.62
C ILE A 159 -20.14 -13.13 -10.41
N PRO A 160 -20.28 -13.70 -9.19
CA PRO A 160 -20.54 -12.92 -8.00
C PRO A 160 -19.50 -11.81 -7.84
N HIS A 161 -20.00 -10.58 -7.68
CA HIS A 161 -19.16 -9.39 -7.52
C HIS A 161 -18.24 -9.52 -6.31
N THR A 162 -17.02 -9.05 -6.49
CA THR A 162 -16.03 -8.88 -5.44
C THR A 162 -15.89 -7.40 -5.13
N SER A 163 -16.11 -7.02 -3.87
CA SER A 163 -15.77 -5.66 -3.43
C SER A 163 -14.26 -5.61 -3.20
N TYR A 164 -13.50 -5.35 -4.27
CA TYR A 164 -12.04 -5.25 -4.21
C TYR A 164 -11.54 -4.07 -3.35
N ASP A 165 -12.40 -3.08 -3.19
CA ASP A 165 -12.24 -1.88 -2.36
C ASP A 165 -12.62 -2.09 -0.88
N ALA A 166 -13.45 -3.09 -0.56
CA ALA A 166 -13.89 -3.38 0.81
C ALA A 166 -13.20 -4.62 1.39
N ILE A 167 -11.86 -4.60 1.42
CA ILE A 167 -11.11 -5.68 2.06
C ILE A 167 -11.29 -5.59 3.58
N PHE A 168 -12.02 -6.57 4.12
CA PHE A 168 -12.12 -6.77 5.56
C PHE A 168 -10.86 -7.46 6.07
N CYS A 169 -9.88 -6.65 6.47
CA CYS A 169 -8.79 -7.15 7.27
C CYS A 169 -9.31 -7.43 8.69
N ASN A 170 -9.05 -8.64 9.21
CA ASN A 170 -9.36 -8.93 10.61
C ASN A 170 -8.58 -7.92 11.47
N PRO A 171 -9.23 -7.18 12.37
CA PRO A 171 -8.60 -6.10 13.14
C PRO A 171 -7.30 -6.53 13.82
N LYS A 172 -7.18 -7.82 14.20
CA LYS A 172 -5.99 -8.39 14.83
C LYS A 172 -4.73 -8.40 13.96
N TYR A 173 -4.87 -8.27 12.64
CA TYR A 173 -3.77 -8.39 11.68
C TYR A 173 -3.55 -7.11 10.86
N CYS A 174 -4.28 -6.02 11.13
CA CYS A 174 -4.13 -4.74 10.44
C CYS A 174 -3.00 -3.90 11.00
N GLY A 175 -2.59 -2.86 10.24
CA GLY A 175 -1.65 -1.84 10.70
C GLY A 175 -2.06 -1.18 12.01
N ASP A 176 -3.36 -0.98 12.22
CA ASP A 176 -3.92 -0.44 13.46
C ASP A 176 -3.47 -1.17 14.73
N MET A 177 -3.36 -2.50 14.70
CA MET A 177 -2.93 -3.26 15.87
C MET A 177 -1.44 -3.11 16.14
N LEU A 178 -0.62 -2.94 15.10
CA LEU A 178 0.78 -2.60 15.27
C LEU A 178 0.90 -1.22 15.95
N ILE A 179 0.21 -0.22 15.42
CA ILE A 179 0.20 1.14 16.00
C ILE A 179 -0.29 1.12 17.45
N ARG A 180 -1.37 0.41 17.73
CA ARG A 180 -1.89 0.25 19.10
C ARG A 180 -0.87 -0.41 20.02
N SER A 181 -0.20 -1.46 19.56
CA SER A 181 0.81 -2.17 20.35
C SER A 181 2.00 -1.27 20.67
N LEU A 182 2.45 -0.47 19.71
CA LEU A 182 3.51 0.52 19.92
C LEU A 182 3.08 1.62 20.91
N LYS A 183 1.85 2.10 20.84
CA LYS A 183 1.31 3.08 21.82
C LYS A 183 1.30 2.50 23.23
N ILE A 184 0.90 1.24 23.40
CA ILE A 184 0.93 0.55 24.70
C ILE A 184 2.36 0.38 25.21
N ALA A 185 3.29 -0.03 24.34
CA ALA A 185 4.69 -0.20 24.72
C ALA A 185 5.32 1.12 25.19
N ARG A 186 5.10 2.22 24.45
CA ARG A 186 5.58 3.57 24.82
C ARG A 186 5.00 4.02 26.17
N ALA A 187 3.71 3.78 26.42
CA ALA A 187 3.10 4.10 27.70
C ALA A 187 3.71 3.29 28.87
N ALA A 188 3.99 2.00 28.65
CA ALA A 188 4.64 1.16 29.67
C ALA A 188 6.09 1.59 29.94
N GLU A 189 6.85 2.02 28.93
CA GLU A 189 8.19 2.58 29.11
C GLU A 189 8.19 3.85 29.95
N HIS A 190 7.24 4.76 29.72
CA HIS A 190 7.09 5.97 30.53
C HIS A 190 6.84 5.65 32.01
N THR A 191 5.93 4.71 32.31
CA THR A 191 5.67 4.29 33.70
C THR A 191 6.90 3.66 34.35
N LEU A 192 7.68 2.86 33.60
CA LEU A 192 8.92 2.27 34.11
C LEU A 192 10.03 3.31 34.33
N GLU A 193 10.10 4.36 33.52
CA GLU A 193 11.02 5.49 33.75
C GLU A 193 10.63 6.30 34.98
N GLU A 194 9.34 6.60 35.15
CA GLU A 194 8.80 7.29 36.35
C GLU A 194 9.11 6.49 37.62
N ASP A 195 8.78 5.19 37.64
CA ASP A 195 9.07 4.30 38.77
C ASP A 195 10.58 4.23 39.08
N ARG A 196 11.44 4.30 38.05
CA ARG A 196 12.90 4.33 38.23
C ARG A 196 13.40 5.65 38.79
N LEU A 197 12.86 6.78 38.32
CA LEU A 197 13.22 8.13 38.80
C LEU A 197 12.78 8.32 40.26
N ASP A 198 11.58 7.87 40.59
CA ASP A 198 11.05 7.85 41.96
C ASP A 198 11.90 6.97 42.88
N ALA A 199 12.31 5.78 42.42
CA ALA A 199 13.21 4.90 43.17
C ALA A 199 14.63 5.48 43.37
N MET A 200 15.06 6.40 42.50
CA MET A 200 16.35 7.10 42.59
C MET A 200 16.27 8.40 43.40
N GLY A 201 15.07 8.85 43.81
CA GLY A 201 14.87 10.06 44.60
C GLY A 201 15.20 11.36 43.85
N VAL A 202 15.22 11.34 42.52
CA VAL A 202 15.54 12.49 41.67
C VAL A 202 14.23 13.16 41.27
N SER A 203 14.01 14.43 41.63
CA SER A 203 12.79 15.12 41.21
C SER A 203 12.80 15.38 39.69
N GLU A 204 11.65 15.40 39.02
CA GLU A 204 11.53 15.69 37.58
C GLU A 204 12.33 16.94 37.14
N HIS A 205 12.46 17.91 38.04
CA HIS A 205 13.19 19.16 37.83
C HIS A 205 14.72 18.97 37.70
N GLU A 206 15.28 17.93 38.30
CA GLU A 206 16.71 17.58 38.23
C GLU A 206 17.02 16.66 37.03
N ALA A 207 16.08 15.79 36.64
CA ALA A 207 16.23 14.92 35.47
C ALA A 207 16.23 15.70 34.14
N MET A 208 15.48 16.81 34.06
CA MET A 208 15.49 17.70 32.89
C MET A 208 16.82 18.44 32.70
N ALA A 209 17.61 18.66 33.77
CA ALA A 209 18.89 19.35 33.70
C ALA A 209 20.05 18.47 33.18
N ILE A 210 19.87 17.14 33.14
CA ILE A 210 20.89 16.16 32.74
C ILE A 210 20.80 15.83 31.23
N LYS A 211 19.73 16.23 30.54
CA LYS A 211 19.51 15.98 29.09
C LYS A 211 20.07 17.07 28.14
N LEU A 212 20.98 17.94 28.59
CA LEU A 212 21.75 18.87 27.73
C LEU A 212 23.11 18.28 27.35
#